data_AF-A0A067BYX9-F1
#
_entry.id   AF-A0A067BYX9-F1
#
_cell.length_a   1.000
_cell.length_b   1.000
_cell.length_c   1.000
_cell.angle_alpha   90.00
_cell.angle_beta   90.00
_cell.angle_gamma   90.00
#
_symmetry.space_group_name_H-M   'P 1'
#
loop_
_entity.id
_entity.type
_entity.pdbx_description
1 polymer ?
#
loop_
_entity_poly.entity_id
_entity_poly.type
_entity_poly.pdbx_seq_one_letter_code
_entity_poly.pdbx_strand_id
1 'polypeptide(L)'
;MVQRMEDLVKRCDADLYTHIVETESVQFVQFAFRWMNCLLMRECPLHAIIRLWDTYLCEDNGFENFHVYVCAAILMTFGDMLKEMEFQDLVLFLQSLPTKEWEEDDIEPLLSRAYILQTYFADAPNHIPQAKQQ
;
A
#
# COMPACT_ATOMS: atom_id res chain seq x y z
N MET A 1 -9.73 2.79 -6.31
CA MET A 1 -8.59 2.77 -5.38
C MET A 1 -7.83 1.45 -5.40
N VAL A 2 -8.47 0.28 -5.27
CA VAL A 2 -7.79 -1.05 -5.29
C VAL A 2 -6.92 -1.24 -6.55
N GLN A 3 -7.48 -1.06 -7.76
CA GLN A 3 -6.69 -1.19 -9.00
C GLN A 3 -5.51 -0.21 -9.05
N ARG A 4 -5.70 1.02 -8.56
CA ARG A 4 -4.63 2.03 -8.51
C ARG A 4 -3.49 1.60 -7.57
N MET A 5 -3.82 0.96 -6.45
CA MET A 5 -2.83 0.40 -5.53
C MET A 5 -2.07 -0.75 -6.18
N GLU A 6 -2.79 -1.67 -6.85
CA GLU A 6 -2.17 -2.78 -7.57
C GLU A 6 -1.19 -2.29 -8.65
N ASP A 7 -1.63 -1.35 -9.50
CA ASP A 7 -0.80 -0.76 -10.54
C ASP A 7 0.42 -0.01 -9.96
N LEU A 8 0.26 0.65 -8.81
CA LEU A 8 1.33 1.33 -8.11
C LEU A 8 2.36 0.33 -7.59
N VAL A 9 1.94 -0.73 -6.88
CA VAL A 9 2.84 -1.76 -6.34
C VAL A 9 3.58 -2.45 -7.48
N LYS A 10 2.89 -2.79 -8.58
CA LYS A 10 3.52 -3.38 -9.77
C LYS A 10 4.66 -2.52 -10.34
N ARG A 11 4.56 -1.19 -10.26
CA ARG A 11 5.59 -0.26 -10.73
C ARG A 11 6.69 -0.01 -9.71
N CYS A 12 6.38 -0.04 -8.42
CA CYS A 12 7.32 0.27 -7.34
C CYS A 12 8.16 -0.94 -6.93
N ASP A 13 7.56 -2.12 -6.88
CA ASP A 13 8.17 -3.38 -6.46
C ASP A 13 7.56 -4.52 -7.28
N ALA A 14 8.11 -4.72 -8.49
CA ALA A 14 7.64 -5.74 -9.42
C ALA A 14 7.78 -7.15 -8.84
N ASP A 15 8.84 -7.42 -8.06
CA ASP A 15 9.07 -8.72 -7.44
C ASP A 15 7.98 -9.03 -6.40
N LEU A 16 7.58 -8.04 -5.58
CA LEU A 16 6.49 -8.19 -4.63
C LEU A 16 5.16 -8.45 -5.33
N TYR A 17 4.89 -7.72 -6.41
CA TYR A 17 3.70 -7.91 -7.22
C TYR A 17 3.66 -9.32 -7.84
N THR A 18 4.74 -9.75 -8.48
CA THR A 18 4.85 -11.08 -9.10
C THR A 18 4.66 -12.16 -8.06
N HIS A 19 5.26 -12.04 -6.87
CA HIS A 19 5.05 -13.01 -5.80
C HIS A 19 3.57 -13.10 -5.38
N ILE A 20 2.95 -11.97 -5.02
CA ILE A 20 1.57 -11.95 -4.51
C ILE A 20 0.58 -12.43 -5.57
N VAL A 21 0.67 -11.93 -6.81
CA VAL A 21 -0.35 -12.12 -7.84
C VAL A 21 -0.06 -13.31 -8.76
N GLU A 22 1.19 -13.47 -9.21
CA GLU A 22 1.54 -14.46 -10.24
C GLU A 22 1.96 -15.80 -9.62
N THR A 23 2.76 -15.78 -8.54
CA THR A 23 3.18 -17.00 -7.83
C THR A 23 2.07 -17.51 -6.92
N GLU A 24 1.62 -16.70 -5.96
CA GLU A 24 0.65 -17.13 -4.94
C GLU A 24 -0.81 -16.95 -5.36
N SER A 25 -1.09 -16.32 -6.51
CA SER A 25 -2.47 -16.12 -7.01
C SER A 25 -3.39 -15.34 -6.06
N VAL A 26 -2.84 -14.49 -5.19
CA VAL A 26 -3.60 -13.61 -4.29
C VAL A 26 -4.00 -12.34 -5.04
N GLN A 27 -5.31 -12.14 -5.19
CA GLN A 27 -5.83 -10.92 -5.81
C GLN A 27 -5.89 -9.78 -4.80
N PHE A 28 -5.49 -8.57 -5.20
CA PHE A 28 -5.48 -7.38 -4.33
C PHE A 28 -6.85 -7.12 -3.67
N VAL A 29 -7.95 -7.40 -4.37
CA VAL A 29 -9.31 -7.24 -3.82
C VAL A 29 -9.55 -8.06 -2.54
N GLN A 30 -8.86 -9.19 -2.34
CA GLN A 30 -9.04 -10.08 -1.18
C GLN A 30 -8.59 -9.46 0.15
N PHE A 31 -7.70 -8.46 0.12
CA PHE A 31 -7.24 -7.74 1.32
C PHE A 31 -7.47 -6.23 1.20
N ALA A 32 -7.11 -5.62 0.07
CA ALA A 32 -7.11 -4.18 -0.11
C ALA A 32 -8.52 -3.57 -0.15
N PHE A 33 -9.57 -4.34 -0.49
CA PHE A 33 -10.94 -3.82 -0.44
C PHE A 33 -11.30 -3.30 0.95
N ARG A 34 -10.92 -4.05 2.00
CA ARG A 34 -11.15 -3.64 3.39
C ARG A 34 -10.29 -2.44 3.77
N TRP A 35 -9.04 -2.41 3.32
CA TRP A 35 -8.13 -1.28 3.57
C TRP A 35 -8.70 0.02 3.02
N MET A 36 -9.19 0.00 1.77
CA MET A 36 -9.75 1.16 1.10
C MET A 36 -11.10 1.59 1.69
N ASN A 37 -12.02 0.65 1.94
CA ASN A 37 -13.36 1.01 2.43
C ASN A 37 -13.38 1.45 3.88
N CYS A 38 -12.50 0.89 4.69
CA CYS A 38 -12.40 1.23 6.10
C CYS A 38 -11.27 2.21 6.39
N LEU A 39 -10.62 2.79 5.37
CA LEU A 39 -9.52 3.73 5.53
C LEU A 39 -8.48 3.24 6.56
N LEU A 40 -8.12 1.96 6.47
CA LEU A 40 -7.22 1.23 7.38
C LEU A 40 -7.66 1.12 8.85
N MET A 41 -8.84 1.61 9.25
CA MET A 41 -9.36 1.54 10.63
C MET A 41 -9.49 0.12 11.20
N ARG A 42 -9.46 -0.90 10.34
CA ARG A 42 -9.53 -2.31 10.72
C ARG A 42 -8.16 -2.95 10.89
N GLU A 43 -7.11 -2.27 10.43
CA GLU A 43 -5.73 -2.77 10.46
C GLU A 43 -4.92 -2.06 11.55
N CYS A 44 -5.03 -0.74 11.68
CA CYS A 44 -4.24 0.06 12.63
C CYS A 44 -5.04 0.44 13.89
N PRO A 45 -4.36 0.68 15.03
CA PRO A 45 -5.00 1.18 16.24
C PRO A 45 -5.52 2.61 16.06
N LEU A 46 -6.51 3.01 16.88
CA LEU A 46 -7.22 4.27 16.71
C LEU A 46 -6.29 5.50 16.74
N HIS A 47 -5.26 5.52 17.59
CA HIS A 47 -4.33 6.65 17.66
C HIS A 47 -3.52 6.80 16.36
N ALA A 48 -3.08 5.68 15.76
CA ALA A 48 -2.41 5.69 14.47
C ALA A 48 -3.35 6.19 13.35
N ILE A 49 -4.62 5.80 13.38
CA ILE A 49 -5.64 6.29 12.43
C ILE A 49 -5.81 7.80 12.54
N ILE A 50 -5.93 8.33 13.76
CA ILE A 50 -6.06 9.77 13.99
C ILE A 50 -4.84 10.50 13.40
N ARG A 51 -3.63 10.00 13.68
CA ARG A 51 -2.38 10.59 13.16
C ARG A 51 -2.25 10.55 11.63
N LEU A 52 -2.73 9.47 11.00
CA LEU A 52 -2.84 9.38 9.53
C LEU A 52 -3.83 10.43 9.00
N TRP A 53 -4.99 10.55 9.65
CA TRP A 53 -6.05 11.44 9.22
C TRP A 53 -5.70 12.92 9.38
N ASP A 54 -4.88 13.27 10.37
CA ASP A 54 -4.30 14.62 10.45
C ASP A 54 -3.58 15.00 9.16
N THR A 55 -2.83 14.06 8.57
CA THR A 55 -2.15 14.28 7.27
C THR A 55 -3.16 14.28 6.11
N TYR A 56 -4.15 13.38 6.12
CA TYR A 56 -5.16 13.32 5.05
C TYR A 56 -6.00 14.59 4.96
N LEU A 57 -6.23 15.26 6.09
CA LEU A 57 -6.97 16.53 6.15
C LEU A 57 -6.13 17.72 5.64
N CYS A 58 -4.80 17.61 5.69
CA CYS A 58 -3.89 18.63 5.15
C CYS A 58 -3.60 18.46 3.65
N GLU A 59 -3.74 17.24 3.11
CA GLU A 59 -3.49 16.92 1.71
C GLU A 59 -4.73 17.10 0.81
N ASP A 60 -4.52 17.62 -0.40
CA ASP A 60 -5.58 17.74 -1.40
C ASP A 60 -6.08 16.35 -1.84
N ASN A 61 -7.36 16.07 -1.62
CA ASN A 61 -7.96 14.74 -1.82
C ASN A 61 -7.24 13.62 -1.05
N GLY A 62 -6.76 13.90 0.17
CA GLY A 62 -5.97 12.96 0.96
C GLY A 62 -6.62 11.57 1.15
N PHE A 63 -7.93 11.54 1.46
CA PHE A 63 -8.66 10.28 1.67
C PHE A 63 -8.82 9.39 0.43
N GLU A 64 -8.76 9.95 -0.79
CA GLU A 64 -8.94 9.20 -2.02
C GLU A 64 -7.60 8.95 -2.73
N ASN A 65 -6.78 9.99 -2.88
CA ASN A 65 -5.53 9.93 -3.62
C ASN A 65 -4.37 9.51 -2.72
N PHE A 66 -4.11 10.28 -1.66
CA PHE A 66 -2.97 10.02 -0.78
C PHE A 66 -3.10 8.67 -0.06
N HIS A 67 -4.34 8.28 0.29
CA HIS A 67 -4.64 6.99 0.91
C HIS A 67 -4.14 5.78 0.11
N VAL A 68 -4.17 5.83 -1.23
CA VAL A 68 -3.65 4.75 -2.09
C VAL A 68 -2.15 4.57 -1.88
N TYR A 69 -1.40 5.67 -1.73
CA TYR A 69 0.04 5.65 -1.50
C TYR A 69 0.38 5.16 -0.09
N VAL A 70 -0.42 5.52 0.92
CA VAL A 70 -0.27 4.97 2.27
C VAL A 70 -0.50 3.46 2.29
N CYS A 71 -1.57 2.97 1.66
CA CYS A 71 -1.83 1.53 1.56
C CYS A 71 -0.69 0.77 0.86
N ALA A 72 -0.15 1.32 -0.24
CA ALA A 72 1.00 0.74 -0.91
C ALA A 72 2.27 0.78 -0.04
N ALA A 73 2.52 1.88 0.67
CA ALA A 73 3.64 2.00 1.60
C ALA A 73 3.56 0.95 2.73
N ILE A 74 2.37 0.70 3.29
CA ILE A 74 2.15 -0.36 4.29
C ILE A 74 2.50 -1.72 3.73
N LEU A 75 2.02 -2.05 2.52
CA LEU A 75 2.32 -3.33 1.89
C LEU A 75 3.83 -3.51 1.70
N MET A 76 4.51 -2.47 1.20
CA MET A 76 5.96 -2.48 0.96
C MET A 76 6.78 -2.52 2.26
N THR A 77 6.26 -2.02 3.38
CA THR A 77 6.92 -2.17 4.70
C THR A 77 7.09 -3.63 5.10
N PHE A 78 6.19 -4.51 4.67
CA PHE A 78 6.28 -5.95 4.91
C PHE A 78 6.80 -6.73 3.70
N GLY A 79 7.24 -6.06 2.63
CA GLY A 79 7.53 -6.66 1.33
C GLY A 79 8.48 -7.86 1.39
N ASP A 80 9.58 -7.75 2.15
CA ASP A 80 10.56 -8.83 2.30
C ASP A 80 9.97 -10.07 2.98
N MET A 81 9.09 -9.87 3.98
CA MET A 81 8.41 -10.98 4.66
C MET A 81 7.35 -11.61 3.75
N LEU A 82 6.58 -10.78 3.02
CA LEU A 82 5.51 -11.24 2.14
C LEU A 82 6.04 -12.12 1.00
N LYS A 83 7.23 -11.81 0.47
CA LYS A 83 7.91 -12.57 -0.60
C LYS A 83 8.29 -14.01 -0.20
N GLU A 84 8.35 -14.29 1.09
CA GLU A 84 8.71 -15.61 1.62
C GLU A 84 7.48 -16.42 2.08
N MET A 85 6.27 -15.84 2.02
CA MET A 85 5.04 -16.49 2.46
C MET A 85 4.33 -17.20 1.31
N GLU A 86 3.87 -18.43 1.57
CA GLU A 86 2.96 -19.15 0.69
C GLU A 86 1.51 -18.62 0.86
N PHE A 87 0.64 -18.94 -0.11
CA PHE A 87 -0.73 -18.41 -0.25
C PHE A 87 -1.51 -18.28 1.06
N GLN A 88 -1.56 -19.34 1.87
CA GLN A 88 -2.36 -19.35 3.09
C GLN A 88 -1.86 -18.35 4.13
N ASP A 89 -0.54 -18.32 4.36
CA ASP A 89 0.08 -17.41 5.31
C ASP A 89 0.03 -15.97 4.81
N LEU A 90 0.24 -15.78 3.50
CA LEU A 90 0.16 -14.48 2.85
C LEU A 90 -1.22 -13.84 3.01
N VAL A 91 -2.31 -14.59 2.74
CA VAL A 91 -3.68 -14.10 2.91
C VAL A 91 -3.97 -13.78 4.36
N LEU A 92 -3.57 -14.65 5.30
CA LEU A 92 -3.79 -14.43 6.73
C LEU A 92 -3.06 -13.17 7.22
N PHE A 93 -1.80 -13.00 6.81
CA PHE A 93 -0.99 -11.84 7.15
C PHE A 93 -1.62 -10.54 6.62
N LEU A 94 -1.97 -10.50 5.33
CA LEU A 94 -2.57 -9.31 4.71
C LEU A 94 -3.94 -8.95 5.28
N GLN A 95 -4.68 -9.93 5.80
CA GLN A 95 -5.94 -9.72 6.51
C GLN A 95 -5.78 -9.49 8.03
N SER A 96 -4.57 -9.53 8.57
CA SER A 96 -4.28 -9.32 9.99
C SER A 96 -2.87 -8.79 10.18
N LEU A 97 -2.62 -7.58 9.65
CA LEU A 97 -1.31 -6.95 9.72
C LEU A 97 -0.84 -6.80 11.18
N PRO A 98 0.46 -6.96 11.47
CA PRO A 98 1.02 -6.83 12.81
C PRO A 98 1.20 -5.36 13.22
N THR A 99 0.15 -4.55 13.09
CA THR A 99 0.15 -3.08 13.27
C THR A 99 -0.46 -2.61 14.59
N LYS A 100 -0.91 -3.54 15.45
CA LYS A 100 -1.63 -3.20 16.70
C LYS A 100 -0.84 -2.30 17.65
N GLU A 101 0.47 -2.49 17.68
CA GLU A 101 1.39 -1.75 18.54
C GLU A 101 2.06 -0.57 17.81
N TRP A 102 1.60 -0.22 16.60
CA TRP A 102 2.19 0.90 15.87
C TRP A 102 1.98 2.20 16.60
N GLU A 103 3.06 2.95 16.80
CA GLU A 103 3.07 4.28 17.42
C GLU A 103 3.44 5.36 16.39
N GLU A 104 3.60 6.60 16.85
CA GLU A 104 3.96 7.71 15.97
C GLU A 104 5.27 7.45 15.21
N ASP A 105 6.25 6.83 15.86
CA ASP A 105 7.54 6.45 15.26
C ASP A 105 7.41 5.45 14.09
N ASP A 106 6.31 4.70 14.00
CA ASP A 106 6.00 3.82 12.85
C ASP A 106 5.23 4.58 11.76
N ILE A 107 4.35 5.50 12.16
CA ILE A 107 3.44 6.21 11.26
C ILE A 107 4.16 7.34 10.50
N GLU A 108 5.07 8.08 11.13
CA GLU A 108 5.76 9.18 10.46
C GLU A 108 6.65 8.73 9.28
N PRO A 109 7.47 7.66 9.42
CA PRO A 109 8.23 7.13 8.29
C PRO A 109 7.32 6.57 7.19
N LEU A 110 6.18 5.98 7.57
CA LEU A 110 5.18 5.47 6.63
C LEU A 110 4.59 6.60 5.77
N LEU A 111 4.16 7.69 6.42
CA LEU A 111 3.63 8.88 5.75
C LEU A 111 4.69 9.52 4.84
N SER A 112 5.93 9.60 5.31
CA SER A 112 7.06 10.11 4.53
C SER A 112 7.29 9.27 3.26
N ARG A 113 7.26 7.94 3.38
CA ARG A 113 7.36 7.02 2.23
C ARG A 113 6.19 7.19 1.28
N ALA A 114 4.97 7.30 1.80
CA ALA A 114 3.78 7.52 0.98
C ALA A 114 3.85 8.83 0.20
N TYR A 115 4.35 9.91 0.81
CA TYR A 115 4.56 11.20 0.15
C TYR A 115 5.58 11.10 -0.98
N ILE A 116 6.70 10.43 -0.73
CA ILE A 116 7.72 10.17 -1.76
C ILE A 116 7.11 9.39 -2.94
N LEU A 117 6.33 8.34 -2.67
CA LEU A 117 5.63 7.58 -3.71
C LEU A 117 4.65 8.47 -4.48
N GLN A 118 3.90 9.33 -3.79
CA GLN A 118 2.99 10.27 -4.43
C GLN A 118 3.74 11.19 -5.38
N THR A 119 4.83 11.83 -4.95
CA THR A 119 5.62 12.73 -5.80
C THR A 119 6.18 12.01 -7.03
N TYR A 120 6.73 10.80 -6.88
CA TYR A 120 7.29 10.06 -8.01
C TYR A 120 6.24 9.60 -9.03
N PHE A 121 5.03 9.26 -8.59
CA PHE A 121 4.04 8.59 -9.44
C PHE A 121 2.82 9.45 -9.79
N ALA A 122 2.55 10.56 -9.08
CA ALA A 122 1.54 11.54 -9.46
C ALA A 122 2.05 12.49 -10.56
N ASP A 123 3.32 12.89 -10.50
CA ASP A 123 3.92 13.84 -11.45
C ASP A 123 4.60 13.17 -12.67
N ALA A 124 4.58 11.84 -12.77
CA ALA A 124 5.24 11.08 -13.84
C ALA A 124 4.29 10.33 -14.82
N PRO A 125 3.24 10.95 -15.41
CA PRO A 125 2.41 10.25 -16.40
C PRO A 125 3.12 10.00 -17.75
N ASN A 126 4.26 10.64 -18.07
CA ASN A 126 4.81 10.67 -19.45
C ASN A 126 6.26 10.21 -19.68
N HIS A 127 7.03 9.79 -18.67
CA HIS A 127 8.50 9.65 -18.82
C HIS A 127 9.08 8.24 -18.96
N ILE A 128 8.27 7.18 -19.08
CA ILE A 128 8.78 5.84 -19.45
C ILE A 128 8.27 5.50 -20.85
N PRO A 129 9.16 5.45 -21.87
CA PRO A 129 8.75 5.02 -23.20
C PRO A 129 8.24 3.58 -23.09
N GLN A 130 7.02 3.35 -23.56
CA GLN A 130 6.51 2.00 -23.81
C GLN A 130 7.55 1.28 -24.66
N ALA A 131 8.24 0.30 -24.07
CA ALA A 131 9.07 -0.62 -24.81
C ALA A 131 8.14 -1.35 -25.77
N LYS A 132 8.22 -0.98 -27.06
CA LYS A 132 7.50 -1.64 -28.16
C LYS A 132 7.84 -3.13 -28.10
N GLN A 133 6.89 -3.96 -27.74
CA GLN A 133 6.95 -5.38 -28.05
C GLN A 133 6.45 -5.53 -29.49
N GLN A 134 7.38 -5.96 -30.35
CA GLN A 134 7.15 -6.41 -31.72
C GLN A 134 6.45 -7.77 -31.71
#